data_AF-A0A3C1VSL1-F1
#
_entry.id   AF-A0A3C1VSL1-F1
#
_cell.length_a   1.000
_cell.length_b   1.000
_cell.length_c   1.000
_cell.angle_alpha   90.00
_cell.angle_beta   90.00
_cell.angle_gamma   90.00
#
_symmetry.space_group_name_H-M   'P 1'
#
loop_
_entity.id
_entity.type
_entity.pdbx_description
1 polymer ?
#
loop_
_entity_poly.entity_id
_entity_poly.type
_entity_poly.pdbx_seq_one_letter_code
_entity_poly.pdbx_strand_id
1 'polypeptide(L)' 'ALETLDLYGIDEVCVDYESLQKRNLEAGDLTIPVTLLDATQMRALINQSDFVINL' A
#
# COMPACT_ATOMS: atom_id res chain seq x y z
N ALA A 1 -11.91 -3.87 9.89
CA ALA A 1 -12.26 -4.53 8.60
C ALA A 1 -11.04 -4.69 7.69
N LEU A 2 -10.13 -3.70 7.63
CA LEU A 2 -8.80 -3.88 7.01
C LEU A 2 -7.80 -4.57 7.97
N GLU A 3 -8.01 -4.52 9.28
CA GLU A 3 -7.09 -5.16 10.25
C GLU A 3 -7.09 -6.69 10.19
N THR A 4 -8.01 -7.29 9.42
CA THR A 4 -8.13 -8.75 9.27
C THR A 4 -7.54 -9.26 7.95
N LEU A 5 -6.93 -8.41 7.13
CA LEU A 5 -6.40 -8.79 5.80
C LEU A 5 -5.32 -9.88 5.91
N ASP A 6 -4.55 -9.85 6.99
CA ASP A 6 -3.57 -10.88 7.36
C ASP A 6 -4.21 -12.27 7.45
N LEU A 7 -5.42 -12.37 8.01
CA LEU A 7 -6.17 -13.63 8.11
C LEU A 7 -6.58 -14.21 6.75
N TYR A 8 -6.61 -13.38 5.71
CA TYR A 8 -6.94 -13.77 4.34
C TYR A 8 -5.69 -14.08 3.50
N GLY A 9 -4.49 -14.10 4.09
CA GLY A 9 -3.24 -14.36 3.39
C GLY A 9 -2.79 -13.18 2.53
N ILE A 10 -3.18 -11.95 2.89
CA ILE A 10 -2.64 -10.74 2.26
C ILE A 10 -1.35 -10.39 2.99
N ASP A 11 -0.23 -10.66 2.35
CA ASP A 11 1.10 -10.51 2.94
C ASP A 11 1.57 -9.05 3.00
N GLU A 12 1.14 -8.23 2.03
CA GLU A 12 1.64 -6.86 1.88
C GLU A 12 0.54 -5.87 1.49
N VAL A 13 0.50 -4.75 2.21
CA VAL A 13 -0.36 -3.61 1.89
C VAL A 13 0.55 -2.41 1.62
N CYS A 14 0.51 -1.92 0.39
CA CYS A 14 1.37 -0.83 -0.07
C CYS A 14 0.61 0.49 -0.14
N VAL A 15 1.26 1.59 0.28
CA VAL A 15 0.71 2.94 0.18
C VAL A 15 1.72 3.87 -0.48
N ASP A 16 1.25 4.72 -1.39
CA ASP A 16 2.09 5.75 -2.03
C ASP A 16 2.52 6.81 -1.02
N TYR A 17 3.83 6.97 -0.88
CA TYR A 17 4.45 7.89 0.07
C TYR A 17 4.06 9.34 -0.19
N GLU A 18 4.10 9.80 -1.45
CA GLU A 18 3.76 11.19 -1.78
C GLU A 18 2.30 11.53 -1.44
N SER A 19 1.40 10.56 -1.61
CA SER A 19 -0.02 10.73 -1.30
C SER A 19 -0.28 10.95 0.19
N LEU A 20 0.49 10.29 1.07
CA LEU A 20 0.43 10.55 2.52
C LEU A 20 1.00 11.92 2.84
N GLN A 21 2.17 12.27 2.29
CA GLN A 21 2.79 13.58 2.53
C GLN A 21 1.89 14.75 2.11
N LYS A 22 1.21 14.66 0.96
CA LYS A 22 0.26 15.68 0.49
C LYS A 22 -0.91 15.91 1.46
N ARG A 23 -1.16 14.98 2.37
CA ARG A 23 -2.21 15.02 3.39
C ARG A 23 -1.67 15.24 4.79
N ASN A 24 -0.36 15.47 4.95
CA ASN A 24 0.34 15.54 6.23
C ASN A 24 0.09 14.31 7.11
N LEU A 25 0.06 13.12 6.49
CA LEU A 25 -0.06 11.85 7.19
C LEU A 25 1.28 11.11 7.17
N GLU A 26 1.50 10.31 8.20
CA GLU A 26 2.59 9.34 8.31
C GLU A 26 2.06 7.91 8.44
N ALA A 27 2.92 6.90 8.30
CA ALA A 27 2.52 5.50 8.43
C ALA A 27 1.89 5.20 9.81
N GLY A 28 2.30 5.91 10.86
CA GLY A 28 1.74 5.78 12.21
C GLY A 28 0.29 6.24 12.33
N ASP A 29 -0.20 7.06 11.38
CA ASP A 29 -1.59 7.50 11.35
C ASP A 29 -2.53 6.45 10.73
N LEU A 30 -1.99 5.36 10.17
CA LEU A 30 -2.76 4.32 9.51
C LEU A 30 -3.14 3.21 10.50
N THR A 31 -4.32 2.63 10.28
CA THR A 31 -4.88 1.61 11.20
C THR A 31 -4.23 0.23 11.08
N ILE A 32 -3.45 0.01 10.02
CA ILE A 32 -2.73 -1.24 9.78
C ILE A 32 -1.29 -0.95 9.36
N PRO A 33 -0.36 -1.90 9.58
CA PRO A 33 0.98 -1.81 9.01
C PRO A 33 0.91 -1.74 7.49
N VAL A 34 1.72 -0.85 6.89
CA VAL A 34 1.84 -0.71 5.45
C VAL A 34 3.30 -0.57 5.02
N THR A 35 3.59 -0.98 3.80
CA THR A 35 4.84 -0.66 3.11
C THR A 35 4.66 0.66 2.35
N LEU A 36 5.46 1.67 2.68
CA LEU A 36 5.46 2.93 1.93
C LEU A 36 6.30 2.79 0.67
N LEU A 37 5.69 3.05 -0.48
CA LEU A 37 6.36 2.98 -1.77
C LEU A 37 6.55 4.39 -2.35
N ASP A 38 7.70 4.61 -2.96
CA ASP A 38 7.91 5.74 -3.86
C ASP A 38 7.38 5.43 -5.28
N ALA A 39 7.38 6.44 -6.15
CA ALA A 39 6.89 6.31 -7.51
C ALA A 39 7.66 5.28 -8.37
N THR A 40 8.92 4.99 -8.05
CA THR A 40 9.72 3.98 -8.76
C THR A 40 9.30 2.57 -8.33
N GLN A 41 9.14 2.36 -7.02
CA GLN A 41 8.71 1.09 -6.44
C GLN A 41 7.26 0.76 -6.85
N MET A 42 6.38 1.76 -6.86
CA MET A 42 5.00 1.60 -7.34
C MET A 42 4.95 1.14 -8.80
N ARG A 43 5.79 1.72 -9.67
CA ARG A 43 5.90 1.30 -11.08
C ARG A 43 6.42 -0.13 -11.19
N ALA A 44 7.40 -0.51 -10.38
CA ALA A 44 7.93 -1.88 -10.37
C ALA A 44 6.84 -2.89 -9.97
N LEU A 45 6.07 -2.60 -8.92
CA LEU A 45 4.98 -3.45 -8.43
C LEU A 45 3.93 -3.70 -9.52
N ILE A 46 3.47 -2.63 -10.19
CA ILE A 46 2.48 -2.73 -11.26
C ILE A 46 3.02 -3.57 -12.42
N ASN A 47 4.28 -3.37 -12.82
CA ASN A 47 4.90 -4.10 -13.92
C ASN A 47 5.18 -5.58 -13.61
N GLN A 48 5.29 -5.95 -12.34
CA GLN A 48 5.49 -7.33 -11.90
C GLN A 48 4.16 -8.09 -11.71
N SER A 49 3.04 -7.38 -11.70
CA SER A 49 1.72 -7.97 -11.49
C SER A 49 1.17 -8.53 -12.80
N ASP A 50 0.80 -9.81 -12.84
CA ASP A 50 0.13 -10.40 -14.00
C ASP A 50 -1.27 -9.82 -14.23
N PHE A 51 -1.95 -9.44 -13.14
CA PHE A 51 -3.28 -8.85 -13.16
C PHE A 51 -3.36 -7.66 -12.22
N VAL A 52 -4.08 -6.63 -12.64
CA VAL A 52 -4.42 -5.47 -11.82
C VAL A 52 -5.94 -5.36 -11.78
N ILE A 53 -6.50 -5.48 -10.58
CA ILE A 53 -7.93 -5.28 -10.34
C ILE A 53 -8.09 -3.90 -9.72
N ASN A 54 -8.94 -3.07 -10.33
CA ASN A 54 -9.29 -1.76 -9.80
C ASN A 54 -10.71 -1.78 -9.21
N LEU A 55 -10.95 -0.93 -8.22
CA LEU A 55 -12.23 -0.74 -7.53
C LEU A 55 -12.63 0.73 -7.57
#